data_AF-A0A9Q3ZB83-F1
#
_entry.id   AF-A0A9Q3ZB83-F1
#
_cell.length_a   1.000
_cell.length_b   1.000
_cell.length_c   1.000
_cell.angle_alpha   90.00
_cell.angle_beta   90.00
_cell.angle_gamma   90.00
#
_symmetry.space_group_name_H-M   'P 1'
#
loop_
_entity.id
_entity.type
_entity.pdbx_description
1 polymer ?
#
loop_
_entity_poly.entity_id
_entity_poly.type
_entity_poly.pdbx_seq_one_letter_code
_entity_poly.pdbx_strand_id
1 'polypeptide(L)'
;MTSEPAAPDGDPARTEVPAPAPELLDLYKMAVEMSDRVSARRGAANAFFLSVQTAFIGALGITATDGQSVPWWAALVLTLAGISISVVWWLQLRSYRVLNRAKFDIINAVEPQLPLQIFSKEWEILTENSGGPWWASYTELGETERKVPWVFAALHAGLFIGILCT
;
A
#
# COMPACT_ATOMS: atom_id res chain seq x y z
N MET A 1 -59.78 -13.19 34.37
CA MET A 1 -59.93 -12.40 33.11
C MET A 1 -59.17 -11.10 33.30
N THR A 2 -57.88 -11.10 32.97
CA THR A 2 -57.06 -9.89 32.89
C THR A 2 -56.52 -9.86 31.48
N SER A 3 -57.08 -8.96 30.68
CA SER A 3 -56.71 -8.78 29.27
C SER A 3 -55.42 -7.97 29.22
N GLU A 4 -54.35 -8.57 28.72
CA GLU A 4 -53.10 -7.90 28.39
C GLU A 4 -53.31 -7.05 27.12
N PRO A 5 -52.97 -5.75 27.10
CA PRO A 5 -53.12 -4.94 25.90
C PRO A 5 -52.00 -5.28 24.92
N ALA A 6 -52.40 -5.66 23.70
CA ALA A 6 -51.48 -5.90 22.59
C ALA A 6 -50.60 -4.66 22.34
N ALA A 7 -49.28 -4.86 22.38
CA ALA A 7 -48.32 -3.85 21.98
C ALA A 7 -48.58 -3.40 20.52
N PRO A 8 -48.52 -2.10 20.21
CA PRO A 8 -48.73 -1.63 18.85
C PRO A 8 -47.62 -2.14 17.95
N ASP A 9 -48.05 -2.91 16.96
CA ASP A 9 -47.28 -3.48 15.88
C ASP A 9 -46.73 -2.38 14.97
N GLY A 10 -45.47 -2.52 14.55
CA GLY A 10 -44.89 -1.78 13.44
C GLY A 10 -44.35 -0.38 13.74
N ASP A 11 -43.03 -0.25 13.86
CA ASP A 11 -42.31 0.99 13.61
C ASP A 11 -42.45 1.36 12.11
N PRO A 12 -43.16 2.44 11.74
CA PRO A 12 -43.42 2.82 10.35
C PRO A 12 -42.20 3.42 9.64
N ALA A 13 -41.03 3.51 10.31
CA ALA A 13 -39.86 4.24 9.83
C ALA A 13 -38.68 3.36 9.37
N ARG A 14 -38.81 2.03 9.30
CA ARG A 14 -37.87 1.25 8.49
C ARG A 14 -38.25 1.42 7.02
N THR A 15 -37.83 2.52 6.43
CA THR A 15 -37.67 2.61 4.98
C THR A 15 -36.79 1.43 4.56
N GLU A 16 -37.42 0.36 4.07
CA GLU A 16 -36.73 -0.73 3.41
C GLU A 16 -36.01 -0.12 2.22
N VAL A 17 -34.71 0.13 2.39
CA VAL A 17 -33.84 0.48 1.27
C VAL A 17 -33.96 -0.69 0.30
N PRO A 18 -34.42 -0.47 -0.94
CA PRO A 18 -34.60 -1.55 -1.90
C PRO A 18 -33.28 -2.32 -1.99
N ALA A 19 -33.36 -3.65 -1.90
CA ALA A 19 -32.17 -4.48 -2.06
C ALA A 19 -31.53 -4.12 -3.42
N PRO A 20 -30.21 -3.86 -3.46
CA PRO A 20 -29.54 -3.49 -4.69
C PRO A 20 -29.73 -4.59 -5.73
N ALA A 21 -29.82 -4.22 -7.01
CA ALA A 21 -29.92 -5.21 -8.08
C ALA A 21 -28.78 -6.24 -7.93
N PRO A 22 -29.04 -7.55 -8.02
CA PRO A 22 -28.03 -8.58 -7.76
C PRO A 22 -26.78 -8.42 -8.63
N GLU A 23 -26.95 -7.95 -9.87
CA GLU A 23 -25.86 -7.63 -10.80
C GLU A 23 -24.91 -6.53 -10.27
N LEU A 24 -25.45 -5.50 -9.60
CA LEU A 24 -24.66 -4.41 -9.03
C LEU A 24 -23.77 -4.92 -7.89
N LEU A 25 -24.36 -5.76 -7.02
CA LEU A 25 -23.63 -6.35 -5.90
C LEU A 25 -22.49 -7.26 -6.38
N ASP A 26 -22.70 -8.01 -7.46
CA ASP A 26 -21.68 -8.88 -8.04
C ASP A 26 -20.55 -8.08 -8.70
N LEU A 27 -20.86 -7.02 -9.43
CA LEU A 27 -19.85 -6.09 -9.98
C LEU A 27 -19.04 -5.43 -8.87
N TYR A 28 -19.71 -5.01 -7.79
CA TYR A 28 -19.05 -4.42 -6.62
C TYR A 28 -18.09 -5.41 -5.94
N LYS A 29 -18.54 -6.63 -5.65
CA LYS A 29 -17.69 -7.69 -5.08
C LYS A 29 -16.46 -7.96 -5.95
N MET A 30 -16.66 -8.06 -7.27
CA MET A 30 -15.56 -8.28 -8.22
C MET A 30 -14.57 -7.11 -8.22
N ALA A 31 -15.06 -5.87 -8.18
CA ALA A 31 -14.21 -4.69 -8.11
C ALA A 31 -13.36 -4.66 -6.83
N VAL A 32 -13.97 -4.96 -5.69
CA VAL A 32 -13.31 -5.06 -4.38
C VAL A 32 -12.25 -6.17 -4.37
N GLU A 33 -12.60 -7.37 -4.84
CA GLU A 33 -11.66 -8.49 -4.92
C GLU A 33 -10.45 -8.17 -5.82
N MET A 34 -10.70 -7.50 -6.95
CA MET A 34 -9.62 -7.06 -7.84
C MET A 34 -8.73 -5.99 -7.21
N SER A 35 -9.28 -5.12 -6.36
CA SER A 35 -8.52 -4.13 -5.57
C SER A 35 -7.63 -4.81 -4.52
N ASP A 36 -8.19 -5.78 -3.79
CA ASP A 36 -7.46 -6.58 -2.81
C ASP A 36 -6.30 -7.37 -3.45
N ARG A 37 -6.55 -8.04 -4.57
CA ARG A 37 -5.51 -8.75 -5.34
C ARG A 37 -4.36 -7.83 -5.78
N VAL A 38 -4.65 -6.58 -6.17
CA VAL A 38 -3.60 -5.60 -6.50
C VAL A 38 -2.81 -5.20 -5.25
N SER A 39 -3.49 -5.02 -4.12
CA SER A 39 -2.85 -4.71 -2.84
C SER A 39 -1.94 -5.85 -2.37
N ALA A 40 -2.38 -7.11 -2.48
CA ALA A 40 -1.57 -8.29 -2.19
C ALA A 40 -0.34 -8.39 -3.12
N ARG A 41 -0.51 -8.11 -4.43
CA ARG A 41 0.61 -8.05 -5.39
C ARG A 41 1.64 -6.96 -5.03
N ARG A 42 1.19 -5.79 -4.56
CA ARG A 42 2.08 -4.74 -4.06
C ARG A 42 2.90 -5.24 -2.87
N GLY A 43 2.25 -5.91 -1.90
CA GLY A 43 2.92 -6.49 -0.74
C GLY A 43 3.99 -7.51 -1.12
N ALA A 44 3.68 -8.44 -2.02
CA ALA A 44 4.62 -9.43 -2.53
C ALA A 44 5.81 -8.79 -3.28
N ALA A 45 5.54 -7.79 -4.14
CA ALA A 45 6.60 -7.05 -4.83
C ALA A 45 7.50 -6.29 -3.85
N ASN A 46 6.94 -5.70 -2.79
CA ASN A 46 7.71 -5.00 -1.76
C ASN A 46 8.67 -5.96 -1.03
N ALA A 47 8.18 -7.13 -0.62
CA ALA A 47 8.99 -8.16 0.03
C ALA A 47 10.12 -8.66 -0.89
N PHE A 48 9.82 -8.85 -2.18
CA PHE A 48 10.81 -9.26 -3.18
C PHE A 48 11.94 -8.23 -3.34
N PHE A 49 11.62 -6.95 -3.55
CA PHE A 49 12.67 -5.95 -3.73
C PHE A 49 13.47 -5.70 -2.44
N LEU A 50 12.81 -5.76 -1.28
CA LEU A 50 13.48 -5.65 0.00
C LEU A 50 14.51 -6.78 0.19
N SER A 51 14.16 -8.02 -0.13
CA SER A 51 15.09 -9.16 -0.01
C SER A 51 16.26 -9.04 -0.98
N VAL A 52 15.99 -8.70 -2.25
CA VAL A 52 17.02 -8.50 -3.28
C VAL A 52 17.99 -7.39 -2.86
N GLN A 53 17.49 -6.22 -2.46
CA GLN A 53 18.35 -5.09 -2.07
C GLN A 53 19.13 -5.36 -0.77
N THR A 54 18.53 -6.08 0.18
CA THR A 54 19.23 -6.47 1.42
C THR A 54 20.34 -7.46 1.14
N ALA A 55 20.09 -8.47 0.30
CA ALA A 55 21.11 -9.43 -0.11
C ALA A 55 22.24 -8.74 -0.90
N PHE A 56 21.87 -7.83 -1.81
CA PHE A 56 22.84 -7.11 -2.63
C PHE A 56 23.75 -6.22 -1.78
N ILE A 57 23.18 -5.37 -0.92
CA ILE A 57 23.98 -4.50 -0.06
C ILE A 57 24.82 -5.32 0.93
N GLY A 58 24.30 -6.44 1.45
CA GLY A 58 25.04 -7.34 2.33
C GLY A 58 26.27 -7.96 1.64
N ALA A 59 26.11 -8.45 0.41
CA ALA A 59 27.21 -9.00 -0.38
C ALA A 59 28.28 -7.95 -0.70
N LEU A 60 27.86 -6.72 -1.04
CA LEU A 60 28.77 -5.60 -1.26
C LEU A 60 29.51 -5.19 0.02
N GLY A 61 28.81 -5.18 1.16
CA GLY A 61 29.39 -4.88 2.47
C GLY A 61 30.51 -5.84 2.85
N ILE A 62 30.31 -7.15 2.69
CA ILE A 62 31.33 -8.17 2.94
C ILE A 62 32.55 -7.96 2.05
N THR A 63 32.31 -7.75 0.74
CA THR A 63 33.40 -7.56 -0.23
C THR A 63 34.23 -6.30 0.10
N ALA A 64 33.57 -5.24 0.56
CA ALA A 64 34.23 -4.00 0.97
C ALA A 64 35.05 -4.17 2.27
N THR A 65 34.64 -5.05 3.19
CA THR A 65 35.36 -5.29 4.45
C THR A 65 36.49 -6.31 4.35
N ASP A 66 36.47 -7.20 3.35
CA ASP A 66 37.47 -8.28 3.18
C ASP A 66 38.83 -7.79 2.66
N GLY A 67 39.03 -6.48 2.51
CA GLY A 67 40.31 -5.88 2.09
C GLY A 67 40.69 -6.16 0.64
N GLN A 68 39.80 -6.74 -0.16
CA GLN A 68 39.99 -6.89 -1.59
C GLN A 68 39.86 -5.52 -2.26
N SER A 69 40.85 -5.15 -3.08
CA SER A 69 40.79 -3.92 -3.86
C SER A 69 39.76 -4.09 -4.99
N VAL A 70 38.58 -3.52 -4.79
CA VAL A 70 37.55 -3.44 -5.84
C VAL A 70 37.94 -2.31 -6.80
N PRO A 71 38.11 -2.57 -8.10
CA PRO A 71 38.37 -1.51 -9.07
C PRO A 71 37.24 -0.47 -9.05
N TRP A 72 37.58 0.82 -9.14
CA TRP A 72 36.61 1.92 -9.10
C TRP A 72 35.47 1.77 -10.12
N TRP A 73 35.77 1.24 -11.32
CA TRP A 73 34.78 1.00 -12.36
C TRP A 73 33.80 -0.12 -12.00
N ALA A 74 34.27 -1.16 -11.29
CA ALA A 74 33.43 -2.25 -10.83
C ALA A 74 32.50 -1.77 -9.71
N ALA A 75 33.04 -1.00 -8.76
CA ALA A 75 32.25 -0.34 -7.73
C ALA A 75 31.17 0.57 -8.34
N LEU A 76 31.52 1.35 -9.37
CA LEU A 76 30.57 2.22 -10.07
C LEU A 76 29.42 1.41 -10.72
N VAL A 77 29.74 0.33 -11.42
CA VAL A 77 28.74 -0.54 -12.06
C VAL A 77 27.79 -1.15 -11.02
N LEU A 78 28.33 -1.64 -9.90
CA LEU A 78 27.54 -2.24 -8.83
C LEU A 78 26.61 -1.22 -8.15
N THR A 79 27.10 0.00 -7.91
CA THR A 79 26.29 1.10 -7.38
C THR A 79 25.19 1.51 -8.34
N LEU A 80 25.49 1.64 -9.64
CA LEU A 80 24.47 1.95 -10.65
C LEU A 80 23.42 0.85 -10.74
N ALA A 81 23.81 -0.42 -10.62
CA ALA A 81 22.87 -1.54 -10.56
C ALA A 81 21.94 -1.44 -9.34
N GLY A 82 22.48 -1.21 -8.15
CA GLY A 82 21.70 -1.07 -6.92
C GLY A 82 20.74 0.12 -6.94
N ILE A 83 21.20 1.27 -7.45
CA ILE A 83 20.35 2.46 -7.64
C ILE A 83 19.25 2.17 -8.67
N SER A 84 19.58 1.51 -9.79
CA SER A 84 18.59 1.15 -10.82
C SER A 84 17.51 0.23 -10.26
N ILE A 85 17.87 -0.78 -9.46
CA ILE A 85 16.91 -1.66 -8.78
C ILE A 85 16.01 -0.85 -7.83
N SER A 86 16.58 0.08 -7.06
CA SER A 86 15.80 1.00 -6.21
C SER A 86 14.82 1.86 -7.01
N VAL A 87 15.23 2.40 -8.16
CA VAL A 87 14.35 3.21 -9.02
C VAL A 87 13.21 2.36 -9.57
N VAL A 88 13.50 1.16 -10.06
CA VAL A 88 12.46 0.22 -10.54
C VAL A 88 11.49 -0.14 -9.42
N TRP A 89 11.99 -0.44 -8.22
CA TRP A 89 11.15 -0.71 -7.05
C TRP A 89 10.23 0.48 -6.74
N TRP A 90 10.77 1.70 -6.70
CA TRP A 90 9.98 2.91 -6.45
C TRP A 90 8.90 3.14 -7.52
N LEU A 91 9.24 2.97 -8.80
CA LEU A 91 8.28 3.09 -9.91
C LEU A 91 7.16 2.06 -9.79
N GLN A 92 7.50 0.83 -9.41
CA GLN A 92 6.53 -0.25 -9.24
C GLN A 92 5.55 0.05 -8.09
N LEU A 93 6.05 0.51 -6.93
CA LEU A 93 5.21 0.94 -5.81
C LEU A 93 4.31 2.13 -6.19
N ARG A 94 4.83 3.09 -6.98
CA ARG A 94 4.05 4.21 -7.50
C ARG A 94 2.92 3.74 -8.40
N SER A 95 3.21 2.83 -9.34
CA SER A 95 2.23 2.28 -10.26
C SER A 95 1.07 1.59 -9.53
N TYR A 96 1.39 0.74 -8.55
CA TYR A 96 0.36 0.06 -7.75
C TYR A 96 -0.53 1.04 -7.00
N ARG A 97 0.02 2.11 -6.41
CA ARG A 97 -0.77 3.12 -5.70
C ARG A 97 -1.73 3.85 -6.64
N VAL A 98 -1.24 4.30 -7.80
CA VAL A 98 -2.06 5.01 -8.78
C VAL A 98 -3.21 4.12 -9.26
N LEU A 99 -2.92 2.86 -9.57
CA LEU A 99 -3.94 1.90 -9.98
C LEU A 99 -4.95 1.61 -8.87
N ASN A 100 -4.49 1.41 -7.63
CA ASN A 100 -5.37 1.11 -6.50
C ASN A 100 -6.28 2.31 -6.20
N ARG A 101 -5.74 3.53 -6.24
CA ARG A 101 -6.52 4.75 -6.09
C ARG A 101 -7.63 4.83 -7.13
N ALA A 102 -7.30 4.61 -8.41
CA ALA A 102 -8.31 4.62 -9.48
C ALA A 102 -9.39 3.54 -9.29
N LYS A 103 -9.02 2.36 -8.76
CA LYS A 103 -9.99 1.30 -8.43
C LYS A 103 -10.90 1.71 -7.27
N PHE A 104 -10.35 2.29 -6.21
CA PHE A 104 -11.14 2.77 -5.07
C PHE A 104 -12.03 3.96 -5.43
N ASP A 105 -11.58 4.85 -6.32
CA ASP A 105 -12.41 5.94 -6.85
C ASP A 105 -13.68 5.38 -7.54
N ILE A 106 -13.55 4.28 -8.29
CA ILE A 106 -14.69 3.58 -8.92
C ILE A 106 -15.56 2.88 -7.88
N ILE A 107 -14.96 2.16 -6.92
CA ILE A 107 -15.69 1.47 -5.85
C ILE A 107 -16.56 2.47 -5.08
N ASN A 108 -15.96 3.58 -4.63
CA ASN A 108 -16.65 4.64 -3.89
C ASN A 108 -17.75 5.32 -4.72
N ALA A 109 -17.58 5.45 -6.04
CA ALA A 109 -18.61 5.99 -6.92
C ALA A 109 -19.85 5.07 -7.03
N VAL A 110 -19.69 3.77 -6.81
CA VAL A 110 -20.79 2.78 -6.83
C VAL A 110 -21.49 2.67 -5.48
N GLU A 111 -20.77 2.93 -4.38
CA GLU A 111 -21.29 2.75 -3.02
C GLU A 111 -22.62 3.45 -2.70
N PRO A 112 -22.95 4.66 -3.20
CA PRO A 112 -24.24 5.30 -2.94
C PRO A 112 -25.47 4.49 -3.39
N GLN A 113 -25.27 3.54 -4.29
CA GLN A 113 -26.32 2.63 -4.77
C GLN A 113 -26.48 1.38 -3.90
N LEU A 114 -25.60 1.18 -2.91
CA LEU A 114 -25.65 0.09 -1.96
C LEU A 114 -26.28 0.53 -0.63
N PRO A 115 -26.89 -0.39 0.15
CA PRO A 115 -27.47 -0.07 1.45
C PRO A 115 -26.46 0.49 2.47
N LEU A 116 -25.18 0.15 2.29
CA LEU A 116 -24.10 0.62 3.14
C LEU A 116 -22.85 0.93 2.31
N GLN A 117 -22.32 2.13 2.50
CA GLN A 117 -21.12 2.65 1.86
C GLN A 117 -19.90 2.35 2.75
N ILE A 118 -19.39 1.12 2.66
CA ILE A 118 -18.42 0.60 3.63
C ILE A 118 -17.09 1.36 3.52
N PHE A 119 -16.53 1.44 2.31
CA PHE A 119 -15.23 2.05 2.07
C PHE A 119 -15.27 3.58 2.13
N SER A 120 -16.39 4.21 1.75
CA SER A 120 -16.56 5.65 1.88
C SER A 120 -16.61 6.06 3.36
N LYS A 121 -17.35 5.31 4.19
CA LYS A 121 -17.38 5.52 5.65
C LYS A 121 -16.03 5.23 6.30
N GLU A 122 -15.35 4.16 5.88
CA GLU A 122 -14.00 3.86 6.35
C GLU A 122 -13.05 5.04 6.07
N TRP A 123 -13.09 5.59 4.86
CA TRP A 123 -12.26 6.73 4.48
C TRP A 123 -12.58 8.00 5.28
N GLU A 124 -13.87 8.26 5.54
CA GLU A 124 -14.32 9.35 6.41
C GLU A 124 -13.76 9.21 7.83
N ILE A 125 -13.89 8.03 8.44
CA ILE A 125 -13.38 7.74 9.78
C ILE A 125 -11.85 7.90 9.85
N LEU A 126 -11.13 7.43 8.83
CA LEU A 126 -9.67 7.55 8.76
C LEU A 126 -9.22 9.00 8.60
N THR A 127 -9.98 9.82 7.87
CA THR A 127 -9.67 11.23 7.63
C THR A 127 -10.07 12.11 8.82
N GLU A 128 -11.18 11.81 9.49
CA GLU A 128 -11.65 12.57 10.66
C GLU A 128 -10.72 12.37 11.88
N ASN A 129 -10.14 11.19 12.03
CA ASN A 129 -9.15 10.89 13.07
C ASN A 129 -7.73 11.38 12.75
N SER A 130 -7.51 12.09 11.63
CA SER A 130 -6.18 12.52 11.20
C SER A 130 -5.62 13.72 11.99
N GLY A 131 -6.39 14.29 12.92
CA GLY A 131 -6.00 15.45 13.76
C GLY A 131 -4.94 15.16 14.85
N GLY A 132 -4.49 13.91 14.99
CA GLY A 132 -3.42 13.52 15.90
C GLY A 132 -2.01 13.79 15.36
N PRO A 133 -0.95 13.54 16.15
CA PRO A 133 0.42 13.62 15.69
C PRO A 133 0.67 12.80 14.41
N TRP A 134 1.67 13.16 13.60
CA TRP A 134 1.96 12.50 12.31
C TRP A 134 2.19 10.97 12.40
N TRP A 135 2.50 10.43 13.57
CA TRP A 135 2.61 8.98 13.84
C TRP A 135 1.29 8.29 14.20
N ALA A 136 0.27 9.07 14.58
CA ALA A 136 -1.08 8.62 14.94
C ALA A 136 -2.10 8.84 13.81
N SER A 137 -1.82 9.76 12.90
CA SER A 137 -2.53 9.87 11.62
C SER A 137 -2.34 8.58 10.83
N TYR A 138 -3.39 8.04 10.22
CA TYR A 138 -3.30 6.91 9.29
C TYR A 138 -2.52 7.37 8.06
N THR A 139 -1.20 7.46 8.18
CA THR A 139 -0.33 7.47 7.02
C THR A 139 -0.53 6.10 6.40
N GLU A 140 -1.21 6.04 5.25
CA GLU A 140 -1.24 4.85 4.42
C GLU A 140 0.15 4.23 4.49
N LEU A 141 0.27 2.96 4.90
CA LEU A 141 1.56 2.25 4.98
C LEU A 141 2.41 2.45 3.70
N GLY A 142 1.76 2.78 2.58
CA GLY A 142 2.37 3.19 1.32
C GLY A 142 3.21 4.47 1.31
N GLU A 143 3.10 5.41 2.26
CA GLU A 143 3.97 6.59 2.34
C GLU A 143 5.35 6.24 2.89
N THR A 144 5.38 5.43 3.95
CA THR A 144 6.62 4.95 4.59
C THR A 144 7.35 3.94 3.70
N GLU A 145 6.62 3.02 3.07
CA GLU A 145 7.18 2.06 2.10
C GLU A 145 7.86 2.75 0.91
N ARG A 146 7.39 3.93 0.48
CA ARG A 146 7.95 4.68 -0.66
C ARG A 146 9.34 5.25 -0.39
N LYS A 147 9.71 5.42 0.89
CA LYS A 147 11.03 5.95 1.28
C LYS A 147 12.11 4.87 1.28
N VAL A 148 11.72 3.60 1.43
CA VAL A 148 12.67 2.47 1.52
C VAL A 148 13.60 2.35 0.29
N PRO A 149 13.11 2.45 -0.97
CA PRO A 149 14.00 2.43 -2.12
C PRO A 149 15.05 3.54 -2.11
N TRP A 150 14.70 4.73 -1.61
CA TRP A 150 15.62 5.86 -1.49
C TRP A 150 16.69 5.62 -0.42
N VAL A 151 16.32 4.98 0.70
CA VAL A 151 17.30 4.55 1.72
C VAL A 151 18.31 3.60 1.09
N PHE A 152 17.87 2.58 0.34
CA PHE A 152 18.80 1.67 -0.34
C PHE A 152 19.64 2.36 -1.40
N ALA A 153 19.08 3.30 -2.17
CA ALA A 153 19.86 4.07 -3.14
C ALA A 153 20.97 4.88 -2.45
N ALA A 154 20.65 5.51 -1.31
CA ALA A 154 21.62 6.25 -0.50
C ALA A 154 22.70 5.32 0.09
N LEU A 155 22.34 4.12 0.55
CA LEU A 155 23.30 3.14 1.04
C LEU A 155 24.28 2.69 -0.06
N HIS A 156 23.80 2.41 -1.28
CA HIS A 156 24.66 2.07 -2.42
C HIS A 156 25.61 3.22 -2.79
N ALA A 157 25.14 4.47 -2.74
CA ALA A 157 25.96 5.65 -2.97
C ALA A 157 27.01 5.84 -1.85
N GLY A 158 26.63 5.64 -0.59
CA GLY A 158 27.55 5.72 0.54
C GLY A 158 28.66 4.68 0.48
N LEU A 159 28.34 3.44 0.09
CA LEU A 159 29.32 2.37 -0.09
C LEU A 159 30.31 2.69 -1.22
N PHE A 160 29.84 3.27 -2.32
CA PHE A 160 30.72 3.75 -3.40
C PHE A 160 31.68 4.84 -2.93
N ILE A 161 31.18 5.84 -2.20
CA ILE A 161 32.01 6.92 -1.65
C ILE A 161 33.05 6.35 -0.69
N GLY A 162 32.66 5.40 0.17
CA GLY A 162 33.57 4.71 1.07
C GLY A 162 34.73 4.04 0.32
N ILE A 163 34.43 3.29 -0.75
CA ILE A 163 35.45 2.62 -1.58
C ILE A 163 36.38 3.62 -2.28
N LEU A 164 35.88 4.79 -2.68
CA LEU A 164 36.71 5.82 -3.32
C LEU A 164 37.63 6.56 -2.33
N CYS A 165 37.29 6.58 -1.04
CA CYS A 165 38.06 7.25 0.01
C CYS A 165 39.11 6.35 0.68
N THR A 166 39.08 5.04 0.43
CA THR A 166 40.03 4.03 0.93
C THR A 166 41.05 3.66 -0.13
#